data_AF-A0A2E7BJ64-F1
#
_entry.id   AF-A0A2E7BJ64-F1
#
_cell.length_a   1.000
_cell.length_b   1.000
_cell.length_c   1.000
_cell.angle_alpha   90.00
_cell.angle_beta   90.00
_cell.angle_gamma   90.00
#
_symmetry.space_group_name_H-M   'P 1'
#
loop_
_entity.id
_entity.type
_entity.pdbx_description
1 polymer ?
#
loop_
_entity_poly.entity_id
_entity_poly.type
_entity_poly.pdbx_seq_one_letter_code
_entity_poly.pdbx_strand_id
1 'polypeptide(L)' 'MKLVCPSCGNEQDFQAKTLQVQTFKAKGTESELTGRSRSVLLELLCDECETGVDFGAIEPELRREIALLLDVE' A
#
# COMPACT_ATOMS: atom_id res chain seq x y z
N MET A 1 2.28 -7.68 -18.06
CA MET A 1 2.41 -8.54 -16.86
C MET A 1 1.09 -8.53 -16.10
N LYS A 2 0.65 -9.68 -15.58
CA LYS A 2 -0.51 -9.78 -14.68
C LYS A 2 -0.03 -10.18 -13.30
N LEU A 3 -0.53 -9.50 -12.27
CA LEU A 3 -0.42 -9.98 -10.91
C LEU A 3 -1.33 -11.21 -10.78
N VAL A 4 -0.80 -12.33 -10.27
CA VAL A 4 -1.58 -13.56 -10.10
C VAL A 4 -1.43 -14.03 -8.66
N CYS A 5 -2.56 -14.31 -8.02
CA CYS A 5 -2.58 -14.86 -6.68
C CYS A 5 -2.02 -16.29 -6.69
N PRO A 6 -1.01 -16.60 -5.85
CA PRO A 6 -0.41 -17.94 -5.82
C PRO A 6 -1.33 -19.02 -5.21
N SER A 7 -2.40 -18.62 -4.52
CA SER A 7 -3.30 -19.56 -3.83
C SER A 7 -4.54 -19.94 -4.65
N CYS A 8 -5.21 -18.98 -5.30
CA CYS A 8 -6.44 -19.22 -6.07
C CYS A 8 -6.29 -18.98 -7.58
N GLY A 9 -5.19 -18.35 -8.02
CA GLY A 9 -5.00 -17.98 -9.43
C GLY A 9 -5.75 -16.71 -9.85
N ASN A 10 -6.35 -15.96 -8.92
CA ASN A 10 -6.99 -14.67 -9.23
C ASN A 10 -5.99 -13.70 -9.86
N GLU A 11 -6.44 -13.00 -10.90
CA GLU A 11 -5.65 -12.09 -11.73
C GLU A 11 -6.38 -10.77 -12.03
N GLN A 12 -7.47 -10.51 -11.32
CA GLN A 12 -8.35 -9.35 -11.52
C GLN A 12 -8.17 -8.34 -10.39
N ASP A 13 -8.71 -8.66 -9.21
CA ASP A 13 -8.82 -7.70 -8.10
C ASP A 13 -7.87 -8.04 -6.96
N PHE A 14 -7.15 -7.02 -6.48
CA PHE A 14 -6.24 -7.13 -5.36
C PHE A 14 -6.48 -5.98 -4.39
N GLN A 15 -6.43 -6.29 -3.10
CA GLN A 15 -6.59 -5.32 -2.03
C GLN A 15 -5.22 -4.87 -1.53
N ALA A 16 -4.96 -3.56 -1.55
CA ALA A 16 -3.77 -2.98 -0.95
C ALA A 16 -4.12 -2.33 0.39
N LYS A 17 -3.54 -2.84 1.48
CA LYS A 17 -3.64 -2.22 2.80
C LYS A 17 -2.52 -1.21 2.96
N THR A 18 -2.87 0.07 2.98
CA THR A 18 -1.93 1.16 3.21
C THR A 18 -2.09 1.73 4.61
N LEU A 19 -0.99 2.23 5.17
CA LEU A 19 -0.97 2.97 6.42
C LEU A 19 -0.49 4.38 6.16
N GLN A 20 -1.33 5.36 6.52
CA GLN A 20 -0.96 6.76 6.45
C GLN A 20 -0.54 7.26 7.83
N VAL A 21 0.70 7.73 7.94
CA VAL A 21 1.23 8.30 9.18
C VAL A 21 1.31 9.82 9.04
N GLN A 22 0.65 10.52 9.96
CA GLN A 22 0.64 11.97 10.04
C GLN A 22 1.28 12.42 11.36
N THR A 23 2.23 13.35 11.26
CA THR A 23 2.88 13.95 12.42
C THR A 23 2.32 15.34 12.67
N PHE A 24 1.94 15.62 13.92
CA PHE A 24 1.49 16.94 14.36
C PHE A 24 2.33 17.41 15.54
N LYS A 25 2.55 18.72 15.63
CA LYS A 25 3.14 19.37 16.80
C LYS A 25 2.00 19.87 17.66
N ALA A 26 1.99 19.43 18.91
CA ALA A 26 1.13 20.01 19.93
C ALA A 26 1.82 21.26 20.51
N LYS A 27 1.22 22.45 20.33
CA LYS A 27 1.61 23.68 21.01
C LYS A 27 0.44 24.18 21.86
N GLY A 28 0.44 23.82 23.14
CA GLY A 28 -0.59 24.27 24.08
C GLY A 28 -1.99 23.85 23.62
N THR A 29 -2.85 24.82 23.29
CA THR A 29 -4.23 24.62 22.80
C THR A 29 -4.35 24.42 21.29
N GLU A 30 -3.27 24.59 20.53
CA GLU A 30 -3.29 24.52 19.07
C GLU A 30 -2.44 23.32 18.60
N SER A 31 -3.06 22.46 17.78
CA SER A 31 -2.38 21.33 17.15
C SER A 31 -2.13 21.68 15.69
N GLU A 32 -0.86 21.85 15.31
CA GLU A 32 -0.46 22.14 13.94
C GLU A 32 0.02 20.84 13.28
N LEU A 33 -0.61 20.42 12.18
CA LEU A 33 -0.07 19.35 11.33
C LEU A 33 1.31 19.80 10.83
N THR A 34 2.35 19.07 11.20
CA THR A 34 3.73 19.45 10.90
C THR A 34 4.42 18.29 10.21
N GLY A 35 4.23 18.22 8.90
CA GLY A 35 4.93 17.27 8.05
C GLY A 35 4.14 16.86 6.82
N ARG A 36 4.86 16.27 5.87
CA ARG A 36 4.28 15.48 4.78
C ARG A 36 3.72 14.19 5.40
N SER A 37 2.48 13.83 5.07
CA SER A 37 1.94 12.52 5.40
C SER A 37 2.74 11.46 4.65
N ARG A 38 3.25 10.45 5.36
CA ARG A 38 3.91 9.32 4.72
C ARG A 38 2.92 8.17 4.63
N SER A 39 2.61 7.77 3.40
CA SER A 39 1.83 6.56 3.15
C SER A 39 2.79 5.41 2.91
N VAL A 40 2.54 4.27 3.56
CA VAL A 40 3.34 3.05 3.42
C VAL A 40 2.40 1.92 3.04
N LEU A 41 2.76 1.13 2.04
CA LEU A 41 2.06 -0.12 1.74
C LEU A 41 2.42 -1.15 2.82
N LEU A 42 1.43 -1.62 3.56
CA LEU A 42 1.61 -2.65 4.57
C LEU A 42 1.54 -4.04 3.95
N GLU A 43 0.45 -4.32 3.24
CA GLU A 43 0.14 -5.65 2.73
C GLU A 43 -0.59 -5.54 1.39
N LEU A 44 -0.28 -6.47 0.48
CA LEU A 44 -1.04 -6.71 -0.72
C LEU A 44 -1.73 -8.07 -0.60
N LEU A 45 -3.03 -8.11 -0.83
CA LEU A 45 -3.87 -9.27 -0.61
C LEU A 45 -4.66 -9.57 -1.88
N CYS A 46 -4.89 -10.85 -2.13
CA CYS A 46 -5.89 -11.26 -3.10
C CYS A 46 -7.29 -10.91 -2.57
N ASP A 47 -8.14 -10.33 -3.42
CA ASP A 47 -9.52 -10.01 -3.04
C ASP A 47 -10.36 -11.28 -2.78
N GLU A 48 -10.11 -12.35 -3.54
CA GLU A 48 -10.95 -13.55 -3.52
C GLU A 48 -10.67 -14.48 -2.32
N CYS A 49 -9.40 -14.66 -1.97
CA CYS A 49 -8.99 -15.63 -0.95
C CYS A 49 -8.16 -15.02 0.19
N GLU A 50 -8.04 -13.69 0.23
CA GLU A 50 -7.32 -12.94 1.27
C GLU A 50 -5.85 -13.36 1.43
N THR A 51 -5.28 -14.06 0.44
CA THR A 51 -3.90 -14.52 0.50
C THR A 51 -2.95 -13.35 0.30
N GLY A 52 -1.97 -13.23 1.20
CA GLY A 52 -0.87 -12.27 1.09
C GLY A 52 -0.03 -12.53 -0.15
N VAL A 53 0.15 -11.48 -0.95
CA VAL A 53 1.02 -11.45 -2.11
C VAL A 53 2.29 -10.68 -1.74
N ASP A 54 3.44 -11.31 -1.95
CA ASP A 54 4.72 -10.65 -1.66
C ASP A 54 4.97 -9.52 -2.67
N PHE A 55 4.91 -8.27 -2.19
CA PHE A 55 5.12 -7.09 -3.01
C PHE A 55 6.54 -6.98 -3.58
N GLY A 56 7.52 -7.62 -2.93
CA GLY A 56 8.91 -7.66 -3.39
C GLY A 56 9.14 -8.64 -4.54
N ALA A 57 8.35 -9.71 -4.62
CA ALA A 57 8.37 -10.71 -5.67
C ALA A 57 7.64 -10.28 -6.95
N ILE A 58 6.91 -9.16 -6.91
CA ILE A 58 6.29 -8.55 -8.07
C ILE A 58 7.36 -7.92 -8.95
N GLU A 59 7.16 -7.96 -10.26
CA GLU A 59 8.05 -7.32 -11.21
C GLU A 59 8.23 -5.82 -10.92
N PRO A 60 9.46 -5.30 -11.03
CA PRO A 60 9.80 -3.96 -10.56
C PRO A 60 9.00 -2.85 -11.27
N GLU A 61 8.62 -3.05 -12.53
CA GLU A 61 7.80 -2.11 -13.28
C GLU A 61 6.38 -2.01 -12.71
N LEU A 62 5.73 -3.16 -12.50
CA LEU A 62 4.38 -3.23 -11.92
C LEU A 62 4.37 -2.77 -10.46
N ARG A 63 5.41 -3.12 -9.69
CA ARG A 63 5.59 -2.64 -8.32
C ARG A 63 5.64 -1.12 -8.26
N ARG A 64 6.35 -0.49 -9.21
CA ARG A 64 6.44 0.97 -9.30
C ARG A 64 5.11 1.60 -9.71
N GLU A 65 4.39 0.99 -10.65
CA GLU A 65 3.02 1.43 -11.00
C GLU A 65 2.08 1.38 -9.79
N ILE A 66 2.06 0.27 -9.06
CA ILE A 66 1.23 0.13 -7.85
C ILE A 66 1.63 1.16 -6.80
N ALA A 67 2.94 1.39 -6.59
CA ALA A 67 3.42 2.39 -5.64
C ALA A 67 2.96 3.82 -6.01
N LEU A 68 3.01 4.16 -7.31
CA LEU A 68 2.54 5.44 -7.83
C LEU A 68 1.02 5.60 -7.69
N LEU A 69 0.24 4.56 -7.97
CA LEU A 69 -1.22 4.58 -7.85
C LEU A 69 -1.69 4.74 -6.40
N LEU A 70 -0.97 4.14 -5.47
CA LEU A 70 -1.30 4.18 -4.04
C LEU A 70 -0.66 5.36 -3.29
N ASP A 71 0.12 6.19 -3.98
CA ASP A 71 0.90 7.30 -3.40
C ASP A 71 1.74 6.85 -2.19
N VAL A 72 2.35 5.67 -2.28
CA VAL A 72 3.23 5.13 -1.22
C VAL A 72 4.70 5.42 -1.56
N GLU A 73 5.44 5.96 -0.60
CA GLU A 73 6.87 6.32 -0.72
C GLU A 73 7.81 5.14 -0.43
#